data_AF-A0A352S5W7-F1
#
_entry.id   AF-A0A352S5W7-F1
#
_cell.length_a   1.000
_cell.length_b   1.000
_cell.length_c   1.000
_cell.angle_alpha   90.00
_cell.angle_beta   90.00
_cell.angle_gamma   90.00
#
_symmetry.space_group_name_H-M   'P 1'
#
loop_
_entity.id
_entity.type
_entity.pdbx_description
1 polymer ?
#
loop_
_entity_poly.entity_id
_entity_poly.type
_entity_poly.pdbx_seq_one_letter_code
_entity_poly.pdbx_strand_id
1 'polypeptide(L)'
;MEITVNEITTTSHFDLSPRSLDEAMKFAEVLSDSSIVPKDFMGKPGNVLVAIQWGMELGLKPMQAMQNIAVINGRPALWGDAVIALVRASALCEYVHETLSEDGKTAICQVKRRGEAEQVRTFSMDDAKQAGLSGKQGPWSQYPKRMLQMRARAFALRDVFPDVLKG
;
A
#
# COMPACT_ATOMS: atom_id res chain seq x y z
N MET A 1 32.98 45.49 -3.90
CA MET A 1 31.61 45.03 -3.57
C MET A 1 31.75 43.55 -3.24
N GLU A 2 31.98 43.24 -1.96
CA GLU A 2 32.18 41.87 -1.49
C GLU A 2 30.86 41.11 -1.54
N ILE A 3 30.87 39.93 -2.18
CA ILE A 3 29.74 39.02 -2.22
C ILE A 3 29.91 38.10 -1.01
N THR A 4 29.09 38.32 0.01
CA THR A 4 28.99 37.45 1.19
C THR A 4 28.41 36.10 0.78
N VAL A 5 29.18 35.04 0.99
CA VAL A 5 28.75 33.65 0.80
C VAL A 5 27.76 33.33 1.93
N ASN A 6 26.49 33.12 1.59
CA ASN A 6 25.51 32.60 2.55
C ASN A 6 25.87 31.16 2.89
N GLU A 7 26.30 30.92 4.13
CA GLU A 7 26.41 29.57 4.70
C GLU A 7 25.01 28.94 4.76
N ILE A 8 24.82 27.85 4.01
CA ILE A 8 23.61 27.03 4.09
C ILE A 8 23.75 26.20 5.37
N THR A 9 23.08 26.63 6.44
CA THR A 9 23.00 25.86 7.68
C THR A 9 22.28 24.54 7.41
N THR A 10 23.03 23.44 7.27
CA THR A 10 22.46 22.09 7.21
C THR A 10 21.91 21.73 8.58
N THR A 11 20.61 21.94 8.79
CA THR A 11 19.90 21.41 9.95
C THR A 11 19.98 19.89 9.90
N SER A 12 20.79 19.30 10.79
CA SER A 12 20.84 17.86 10.99
C SER A 12 19.47 17.41 11.50
N HIS A 13 18.60 16.96 10.59
CA HIS A 13 17.37 16.27 10.96
C HIS A 13 17.75 14.98 11.68
N PHE A 14 17.26 14.82 12.91
CA PHE A 14 17.40 13.57 13.65
C PHE A 14 16.65 12.46 12.89
N ASP A 15 17.40 11.47 12.41
CA ASP A 15 16.88 10.35 11.63
C ASP A 15 16.82 9.09 12.50
N LEU A 16 15.62 8.53 12.63
CA LEU A 16 15.35 7.30 13.37
C LEU A 16 15.51 6.04 12.50
N SER A 17 16.02 6.17 11.27
CA SER A 17 16.27 5.03 10.41
C SER A 17 17.43 4.16 10.94
N PRO A 18 17.23 2.84 11.10
CA PRO A 18 18.31 1.92 11.45
C PRO A 18 19.44 1.88 10.40
N ARG A 19 20.70 1.72 10.84
CA ARG A 19 21.89 1.66 9.96
C ARG A 19 22.56 0.28 9.92
N SER A 20 22.13 -0.63 10.77
CA SER A 20 22.61 -2.02 10.82
C SER A 20 21.44 -2.97 11.05
N LEU A 21 21.67 -4.27 10.81
CA LEU A 21 20.67 -5.29 11.11
C LEU A 21 20.31 -5.31 12.59
N ASP A 22 21.30 -5.15 13.48
CA ASP A 22 21.08 -5.14 14.93
C ASP A 22 20.23 -3.94 15.36
N GLU A 23 20.52 -2.74 14.81
CA GLU A 23 19.69 -1.56 15.04
C GLU A 23 18.28 -1.75 14.48
N ALA A 24 18.14 -2.39 13.32
CA ALA A 24 16.86 -2.61 12.68
C ALA A 24 16.01 -3.61 13.47
N MET A 25 16.64 -4.65 14.01
CA MET A 25 15.98 -5.61 14.87
C MET A 25 15.54 -4.98 16.19
N LYS A 26 16.40 -4.17 16.83
CA LYS A 26 16.05 -3.42 18.04
C LYS A 26 14.91 -2.44 17.78
N PHE A 27 14.93 -1.76 16.64
CA PHE A 27 13.83 -0.89 16.22
C PHE A 27 12.52 -1.68 16.03
N ALA A 28 12.60 -2.85 15.40
CA ALA A 28 11.45 -3.74 15.20
C ALA A 28 10.88 -4.29 16.53
N GLU A 29 11.73 -4.61 17.51
CA GLU A 29 11.33 -4.98 18.87
C GLU A 29 10.51 -3.87 19.53
N VAL A 30 11.06 -2.64 19.57
CA VAL A 30 10.38 -1.47 20.13
C VAL A 30 9.03 -1.22 19.46
N LEU A 31 8.96 -1.36 18.13
CA LEU A 31 7.69 -1.20 17.41
C LEU A 31 6.70 -2.33 17.72
N SER A 32 7.18 -3.57 17.84
CA SER A 32 6.34 -4.73 18.12
C SER A 32 5.73 -4.71 19.53
N ASP A 33 6.33 -3.98 20.47
CA ASP A 33 5.80 -3.78 21.82
C ASP A 33 4.76 -2.65 21.91
N SER A 34 4.63 -1.85 20.84
CA SER A 34 3.71 -0.71 20.83
C SER A 34 2.27 -1.13 20.54
N SER A 35 1.30 -0.50 21.21
CA SER A 35 -0.12 -0.74 20.96
C SER A 35 -0.67 -0.06 19.71
N ILE A 36 0.14 0.79 19.05
CA ILE A 36 -0.26 1.50 17.82
C ILE A 36 0.08 0.73 16.54
N VAL A 37 0.85 -0.36 16.62
CA VAL A 37 1.09 -1.23 15.46
C VAL A 37 -0.08 -2.21 15.28
N PRO A 38 -0.36 -2.66 14.05
CA PRO A 38 -1.42 -3.65 13.82
C PRO A 38 -1.21 -4.94 14.63
N LYS A 39 -2.32 -5.57 15.03
CA LYS A 39 -2.31 -6.79 15.87
C LYS A 39 -1.45 -7.92 15.33
N ASP A 40 -1.36 -8.05 14.00
CA ASP A 40 -0.54 -9.08 13.35
C ASP A 40 0.98 -8.90 13.54
N PHE A 41 1.41 -7.73 14.02
CA PHE A 41 2.81 -7.39 14.27
C PHE A 41 3.18 -7.30 15.74
N MET A 42 2.19 -7.19 16.65
CA MET A 42 2.46 -7.11 18.09
C MET A 42 3.16 -8.36 18.61
N GLY A 43 4.24 -8.18 19.36
CA GLY A 43 5.10 -9.25 19.89
C GLY A 43 5.79 -10.08 18.81
N LYS A 44 5.86 -9.60 17.55
CA LYS A 44 6.45 -10.30 16.40
C LYS A 44 7.47 -9.42 15.68
N PRO A 45 8.63 -9.14 16.29
CA PRO A 45 9.64 -8.24 15.73
C PRO A 45 10.16 -8.69 14.37
N GLY A 46 10.28 -10.01 14.12
CA GLY A 46 10.67 -10.52 12.80
C GLY A 46 9.68 -10.11 11.69
N ASN A 47 8.37 -10.14 11.96
CA ASN A 47 7.36 -9.70 10.99
C ASN A 47 7.43 -8.19 10.76
N VAL A 48 7.71 -7.40 11.81
CA VAL A 48 7.91 -5.96 11.72
C VAL A 48 9.11 -5.63 10.84
N LEU A 49 10.25 -6.28 11.09
CA LEU A 49 11.48 -6.08 10.31
C LEU A 49 11.24 -6.37 8.83
N VAL A 50 10.62 -7.51 8.50
CA VAL A 50 10.31 -7.89 7.12
C VAL A 50 9.34 -6.91 6.46
N ALA A 51 8.31 -6.47 7.19
CA ALA A 51 7.35 -5.49 6.66
C ALA A 51 8.01 -4.13 6.39
N ILE A 52 8.88 -3.65 7.29
CA ILE A 52 9.63 -2.41 7.09
C ILE A 52 10.56 -2.53 5.89
N GLN A 53 11.32 -3.62 5.79
CA GLN A 53 12.22 -3.85 4.67
C GLN A 53 11.47 -3.84 3.33
N TRP A 54 10.35 -4.55 3.24
CA TRP A 54 9.53 -4.54 2.03
C TRP A 54 8.90 -3.17 1.74
N GLY A 55 8.45 -2.47 2.79
CA GLY A 55 7.96 -1.09 2.65
C GLY A 55 9.03 -0.15 2.10
N MET A 56 10.27 -0.27 2.54
CA MET A 56 11.39 0.53 2.04
C MET A 56 11.67 0.27 0.56
N GLU A 57 11.53 -0.97 0.07
CA GLU A 57 11.62 -1.29 -1.35
C GLU A 57 10.52 -0.64 -2.20
N LEU A 58 9.38 -0.34 -1.58
CA LEU A 58 8.27 0.42 -2.17
C LEU A 58 8.41 1.94 -1.99
N GLY A 59 9.49 2.41 -1.36
CA GLY A 59 9.70 3.82 -1.04
C GLY A 59 8.91 4.32 0.17
N LEU A 60 8.32 3.43 0.97
CA LEU A 60 7.63 3.76 2.20
C LEU A 60 8.63 3.92 3.35
N LYS A 61 8.41 4.94 4.19
CA LYS A 61 9.10 5.03 5.48
C LYS A 61 8.62 3.94 6.44
N PRO A 62 9.40 3.55 7.47
CA PRO A 62 9.04 2.45 8.37
C PRO A 62 7.62 2.57 8.97
N MET A 63 7.25 3.76 9.45
CA MET A 63 5.90 3.97 10.01
C MET A 63 4.79 3.88 8.96
N GLN A 64 5.06 4.30 7.72
CA GLN A 64 4.11 4.12 6.62
C GLN A 64 3.97 2.65 6.25
N ALA A 65 5.07 1.89 6.25
CA ALA A 65 5.05 0.45 6.03
C ALA A 65 4.14 -0.26 7.04
N MET A 66 4.28 0.07 8.33
CA MET A 66 3.46 -0.51 9.41
C MET A 66 1.96 -0.22 9.28
N GLN A 67 1.58 0.92 8.69
CA GLN A 67 0.18 1.29 8.50
C GLN A 67 -0.43 0.68 7.23
N ASN A 68 0.40 0.40 6.22
CA ASN A 68 -0.06 0.06 4.87
C ASN A 68 0.15 -1.40 4.48
N ILE A 69 0.90 -2.17 5.26
CA ILE A 69 1.16 -3.60 5.03
C ILE A 69 0.31 -4.42 6.00
N ALA A 70 -0.47 -5.36 5.46
CA ALA A 70 -1.16 -6.40 6.22
C ALA A 70 -0.46 -7.74 6.07
N VAL A 71 -0.66 -8.61 7.05
CA VAL A 71 -0.34 -10.04 6.94
C VAL A 71 -1.61 -10.79 6.56
N ILE A 72 -1.64 -11.36 5.35
CA ILE A 72 -2.78 -12.16 4.86
C ILE A 72 -2.27 -13.58 4.62
N ASN A 73 -2.79 -14.54 5.38
CA ASN A 73 -2.38 -15.96 5.30
C ASN A 73 -0.85 -16.15 5.37
N GLY A 74 -0.19 -15.43 6.28
CA GLY A 74 1.27 -15.49 6.47
C GLY A 74 2.09 -14.77 5.41
N ARG A 75 1.46 -14.02 4.49
CA ARG A 75 2.15 -13.24 3.45
C ARG A 75 1.92 -11.74 3.63
N PRO A 76 2.95 -10.91 3.47
CA PRO A 76 2.76 -9.46 3.46
C PRO A 76 1.95 -9.05 2.22
N ALA A 77 1.05 -8.09 2.38
CA ALA A 77 0.21 -7.55 1.33
C ALA A 77 -0.05 -6.06 1.56
N LEU A 78 -0.04 -5.26 0.48
CA LEU A 78 -0.41 -3.85 0.56
C LEU A 78 -1.92 -3.68 0.72
N TRP A 79 -2.31 -2.78 1.62
CA TRP A 79 -3.68 -2.30 1.75
C TRP A 79 -4.10 -1.53 0.50
N GLY A 80 -5.40 -1.62 0.16
CA GLY A 80 -5.93 -1.07 -1.10
C GLY A 80 -5.72 0.44 -1.29
N ASP A 81 -5.58 1.20 -0.21
CA ASP A 81 -5.34 2.65 -0.26
C ASP A 81 -3.85 2.97 -0.51
N ALA A 82 -2.93 2.12 -0.03
CA ALA A 82 -1.51 2.23 -0.33
C ALA A 82 -1.21 1.97 -1.82
N VAL A 83 -1.88 0.98 -2.41
CA VAL A 83 -1.71 0.59 -3.81
C VAL A 83 -1.98 1.77 -4.75
N ILE A 84 -3.13 2.44 -4.60
CA ILE A 84 -3.47 3.58 -5.45
C ILE A 84 -2.60 4.81 -5.16
N ALA A 85 -2.19 5.01 -3.91
CA ALA A 85 -1.30 6.10 -3.55
C ALA A 85 0.07 5.97 -4.23
N LEU A 86 0.67 4.77 -4.17
CA LEU A 86 1.95 4.48 -4.83
C LEU A 86 1.85 4.65 -6.35
N VAL A 87 0.78 4.13 -6.97
CA VAL A 87 0.59 4.28 -8.42
C VAL A 87 0.39 5.74 -8.81
N ARG A 88 -0.46 6.50 -8.12
CA ARG A 88 -0.69 7.91 -8.43
C ARG A 88 0.52 8.80 -8.19
N ALA A 89 1.41 8.41 -7.27
CA ALA A 89 2.68 9.10 -7.05
C ALA A 89 3.72 8.83 -8.16
N SER A 90 3.54 7.75 -8.94
CA SER A 90 4.45 7.42 -10.04
C SER A 90 4.22 8.32 -11.25
N ALA A 91 5.31 8.84 -11.82
CA ALA A 91 5.28 9.62 -13.07
C ALA A 91 4.74 8.84 -14.29
N LEU A 92 4.69 7.51 -14.16
CA LEU A 92 4.15 6.59 -15.16
C LEU A 92 2.61 6.58 -15.17
N CYS A 93 1.96 7.01 -14.09
CA CYS A 93 0.51 7.06 -14.02
C CYS A 93 -0.03 8.36 -14.61
N GLU A 94 -0.91 8.25 -15.61
CA GLU A 94 -1.68 9.41 -16.10
C GLU A 94 -2.96 9.57 -15.26
N TYR A 95 -3.75 8.51 -15.13
CA TYR A 95 -4.93 8.51 -14.26
C TYR A 95 -5.35 7.10 -13.81
N VAL A 96 -6.11 7.10 -12.70
CA VAL A 96 -6.88 5.97 -12.21
C VAL A 96 -8.29 6.49 -11.92
N HIS A 97 -9.28 6.02 -12.68
CA HIS A 97 -10.69 6.36 -12.53
C HIS A 97 -11.48 5.13 -12.09
N GLU A 98 -12.33 5.31 -11.09
CA GLU A 98 -13.11 4.22 -10.50
C GLU A 98 -14.58 4.58 -10.51
N THR A 99 -15.41 3.68 -11.03
CA THR A 99 -16.86 3.85 -11.08
C THR A 99 -17.56 2.58 -10.60
N LEU A 100 -18.84 2.71 -10.33
CA LEU A 100 -19.75 1.60 -10.10
C LEU A 100 -20.77 1.58 -11.25
N SER A 101 -21.22 0.39 -11.63
CA SER A 101 -22.40 0.22 -12.47
C SER A 101 -23.63 0.89 -11.84
N GLU A 102 -24.63 1.21 -12.64
CA GLU A 102 -25.86 1.88 -12.19
C GLU A 102 -26.58 1.11 -11.07
N ASP A 103 -26.56 -0.22 -11.13
CA ASP A 103 -27.13 -1.10 -10.11
C ASP A 103 -26.23 -1.24 -8.85
N GLY A 104 -25.03 -0.67 -8.88
CA GLY A 104 -24.04 -0.69 -7.80
C GLY A 104 -23.45 -2.07 -7.51
N LYS A 105 -23.60 -3.05 -8.41
CA LYS A 105 -23.14 -4.43 -8.21
C LYS A 105 -21.82 -4.77 -8.88
N THR A 106 -21.31 -3.89 -9.74
CA THR A 106 -20.04 -4.08 -10.43
C THR A 106 -19.19 -2.82 -10.28
N ALA A 107 -17.98 -2.99 -9.76
CA ALA A 107 -16.99 -1.94 -9.77
C ALA A 107 -16.14 -2.02 -11.04
N ILE A 108 -15.76 -0.86 -11.56
CA ILE A 108 -14.97 -0.68 -12.77
C ILE A 108 -13.77 0.18 -12.39
N CYS A 109 -12.56 -0.27 -12.74
CA CYS A 109 -11.34 0.50 -12.60
C CYS A 109 -10.72 0.69 -13.98
N GLN A 110 -10.62 1.94 -14.42
CA GLN A 110 -9.94 2.37 -15.63
C GLN A 110 -8.60 2.97 -15.24
N VAL A 111 -7.55 2.50 -15.89
CA VAL A 111 -6.19 2.90 -15.57
C VAL A 111 -5.40 3.19 -16.83
N LYS A 112 -4.66 4.30 -16.81
CA LYS A 112 -3.83 4.73 -17.92
C LYS A 112 -2.39 4.91 -17.46
N ARG A 113 -1.53 4.06 -18.02
CA ARG A 113 -0.07 4.17 -17.91
C ARG A 113 0.48 4.91 -19.13
N ARG A 114 1.45 5.78 -18.89
CA ARG A 114 2.09 6.60 -19.91
C ARG A 114 2.74 5.72 -20.96
N GLY A 115 2.41 5.97 -22.23
CA GLY A 115 2.95 5.22 -23.37
C GLY A 115 2.28 3.87 -23.64
N GLU A 116 1.27 3.49 -22.86
CA GLU A 116 0.53 2.23 -23.03
C GLU A 116 -0.96 2.50 -23.29
N ALA A 117 -1.69 1.52 -23.84
CA ALA A 117 -3.14 1.63 -24.01
C ALA A 117 -3.87 1.71 -22.65
N GLU A 118 -5.03 2.37 -22.60
CA GLU A 118 -5.88 2.30 -21.40
C GLU A 118 -6.28 0.85 -21.13
N GLN A 119 -6.26 0.47 -19.85
CA GLN A 119 -6.70 -0.85 -19.39
C GLN A 119 -7.89 -0.69 -18.45
N VAL A 120 -8.81 -1.65 -18.52
CA VAL A 120 -10.00 -1.69 -17.69
C VAL A 120 -10.09 -3.05 -17.00
N ARG A 121 -10.43 -3.05 -15.71
CA ARG A 121 -10.82 -4.25 -14.97
C ARG A 121 -12.13 -4.02 -14.24
N THR A 122 -12.93 -5.08 -14.15
CA THR A 122 -14.20 -5.06 -13.44
C THR A 122 -14.22 -6.13 -12.36
N PHE A 123 -15.02 -5.90 -11.31
CA PHE A 123 -15.29 -6.91 -10.30
C PHE A 123 -16.72 -6.76 -9.80
N SER A 124 -17.49 -7.84 -9.91
CA SER A 124 -18.91 -7.89 -9.57
C SER A 124 -19.20 -8.58 -8.24
N MET A 125 -20.41 -8.40 -7.71
CA MET A 125 -20.89 -9.18 -6.57
C MET A 125 -20.95 -10.67 -6.86
N ASP A 126 -21.16 -11.08 -8.11
CA ASP A 126 -21.17 -12.50 -8.47
C ASP A 126 -19.76 -13.08 -8.47
N ASP A 127 -18.76 -12.32 -8.94
CA ASP A 127 -17.34 -12.67 -8.77
C ASP A 127 -16.98 -12.79 -7.29
N ALA A 128 -17.48 -11.88 -6.45
CA ALA A 128 -17.27 -11.92 -5.00
C ALA A 128 -17.86 -13.17 -4.34
N LYS A 129 -19.04 -13.63 -4.80
CA LYS A 129 -19.68 -14.87 -4.32
C LYS A 129 -18.87 -16.09 -4.76
N GLN A 130 -18.48 -16.15 -6.04
CA GLN A 130 -17.66 -17.24 -6.59
C GLN A 130 -16.30 -17.33 -5.87
N ALA A 131 -15.70 -16.20 -5.52
CA ALA A 131 -14.45 -16.13 -4.76
C ALA A 131 -14.62 -16.39 -3.24
N GLY A 132 -15.85 -16.67 -2.76
CA GLY A 132 -16.11 -16.93 -1.34
C GLY A 132 -15.87 -15.72 -0.43
N LEU A 133 -15.95 -14.50 -0.97
CA LEU A 133 -15.66 -13.25 -0.24
C LEU A 133 -16.92 -12.69 0.44
N SER A 134 -18.08 -12.76 -0.22
CA SER A 134 -19.31 -12.10 0.22
C SER A 134 -20.00 -12.79 1.41
N GLY A 135 -19.68 -14.06 1.69
CA GLY A 135 -20.32 -14.85 2.75
C GLY A 135 -19.69 -14.68 4.14
N LYS A 136 -18.55 -13.99 4.25
CA LYS A 136 -17.82 -13.83 5.52
C LYS A 136 -18.31 -12.60 6.27
N GLN A 137 -18.48 -12.72 7.59
CA GLN A 137 -18.69 -11.55 8.45
C GLN A 137 -17.47 -10.62 8.34
N GLY A 138 -17.69 -9.35 8.01
CA GLY A 138 -16.62 -8.36 7.90
C GLY A 138 -16.89 -7.30 6.83
N PRO A 139 -15.84 -6.71 6.25
CA PRO A 139 -15.97 -5.59 5.31
C PRO A 139 -16.83 -5.89 4.09
N TRP A 140 -16.90 -7.16 3.65
CA TRP A 140 -17.74 -7.57 2.52
C TRP A 140 -19.24 -7.51 2.82
N SER A 141 -19.65 -7.76 4.07
CA SER A 141 -21.05 -7.62 4.48
C SER A 141 -21.40 -6.19 4.91
N GLN A 142 -20.46 -5.46 5.50
CA GLN A 142 -20.67 -4.09 5.98
C GLN A 142 -20.53 -3.03 4.88
N TYR A 143 -19.56 -3.20 3.97
CA TYR A 143 -19.17 -2.20 2.97
C TYR A 143 -18.95 -2.84 1.59
N PRO A 144 -19.93 -3.58 1.02
CA PRO A 144 -19.76 -4.36 -0.20
C PRO A 144 -19.28 -3.52 -1.39
N LYS A 145 -19.84 -2.32 -1.59
CA LYS A 145 -19.45 -1.41 -2.69
C LYS A 145 -17.97 -1.02 -2.63
N ARG A 146 -17.46 -0.68 -1.44
CA ARG A 146 -16.05 -0.34 -1.23
C ARG A 146 -15.15 -1.55 -1.51
N MET A 147 -15.59 -2.74 -1.11
CA MET A 147 -14.84 -3.97 -1.34
C MET A 147 -14.77 -4.37 -2.82
N LEU A 148 -15.86 -4.18 -3.57
CA LEU A 148 -15.86 -4.33 -5.04
C LEU A 148 -14.86 -3.37 -5.69
N GLN A 149 -14.93 -2.07 -5.33
CA GLN A 149 -14.02 -1.05 -5.83
C GLN A 149 -12.56 -1.41 -5.55
N MET A 150 -12.24 -1.79 -4.30
CA MET A 150 -10.90 -2.22 -3.92
C MET A 150 -10.43 -3.44 -4.71
N ARG A 151 -11.32 -4.37 -5.08
CA ARG A 151 -10.96 -5.54 -5.90
C ARG A 151 -10.70 -5.18 -7.36
N ALA A 152 -11.60 -4.44 -8.00
CA ALA A 152 -11.39 -3.98 -9.38
C ALA A 152 -10.09 -3.18 -9.51
N ARG A 153 -9.84 -2.27 -8.54
CA ARG A 153 -8.60 -1.51 -8.41
C ARG A 153 -7.38 -2.42 -8.26
N ALA A 154 -7.43 -3.35 -7.32
CA ALA A 154 -6.31 -4.25 -7.01
C ALA A 154 -5.85 -5.05 -8.22
N PHE A 155 -6.77 -5.48 -9.09
CA PHE A 155 -6.44 -6.19 -10.34
C PHE A 155 -5.86 -5.24 -11.38
N ALA A 156 -6.53 -4.11 -11.63
CA ALA A 156 -6.06 -3.15 -12.63
C ALA A 156 -4.65 -2.62 -12.31
N LEU A 157 -4.40 -2.24 -11.06
CA LEU A 157 -3.14 -1.60 -10.68
C LEU A 157 -1.97 -2.57 -10.62
N ARG A 158 -2.17 -3.83 -10.21
CA ARG A 158 -1.10 -4.84 -10.20
C ARG A 158 -0.72 -5.29 -11.61
N ASP A 159 -1.70 -5.43 -12.50
CA ASP A 159 -1.42 -5.79 -13.90
C ASP A 159 -0.66 -4.67 -14.64
N VAL A 160 -1.00 -3.40 -14.38
CA VAL A 160 -0.49 -2.25 -15.15
C VAL A 160 0.74 -1.59 -14.51
N PHE A 161 0.92 -1.73 -13.20
CA PHE A 161 2.08 -1.18 -12.47
C PHE A 161 2.80 -2.22 -11.60
N PRO A 162 3.15 -3.41 -12.13
CA PRO A 162 3.83 -4.45 -11.35
C PRO A 162 5.21 -3.99 -10.86
N ASP A 163 5.89 -3.15 -11.64
CA ASP A 163 7.19 -2.55 -11.34
C ASP A 163 7.14 -1.56 -10.16
N VAL A 164 6.07 -0.76 -10.08
CA VAL A 164 5.82 0.19 -8.98
C VAL A 164 5.44 -0.56 -7.70
N LEU A 165 4.66 -1.63 -7.82
CA LEU A 165 4.09 -2.36 -6.68
C LEU A 165 4.94 -3.54 -6.20
N LYS A 166 6.06 -3.82 -6.87
CA LYS A 166 6.99 -4.93 -6.56
C LYS A 166 6.29 -6.30 -6.54
N GLY A 167 5.31 -6.51 -7.43
CA GLY A 167 4.51 -7.74 -7.52
C GLY A 167 3.20 -7.56 -8.25
#